data_AF-A0A373NQU1-F1
#
_entry.id   AF-A0A373NQU1-F1
#
_cell.length_a   1.000
_cell.length_b   1.000
_cell.length_c   1.000
_cell.angle_alpha   90.00
_cell.angle_beta   90.00
_cell.angle_gamma   90.00
#
_symmetry.space_group_name_H-M   'P 1'
#
loop_
_entity.id
_entity.type
_entity.pdbx_description
1 polymer ?
#
loop_
_entity_poly.entity_id
_entity_poly.type
_entity_poly.pdbx_seq_one_letter_code
_entity_poly.pdbx_strand_id
1 'polypeptide(L)'
;MKKIETLVIRGRRWFQKLYGNTYHTVTIVVNGHILKSSIQYGYGNQYLVTAADLLRENGYDIPENTMEALRMLKDLSENDYEVIDVKRKKDL
;
A
#
# COMPACT_ATOMS: atom_id res chain seq x y z
N MET A 1 8.57 8.98 16.41
CA MET A 1 8.03 8.11 15.35
C MET A 1 8.78 6.78 15.39
N LYS A 2 8.11 5.67 15.06
CA LYS A 2 8.69 4.32 15.03
C LYS A 2 9.55 4.15 13.78
N LYS A 3 10.72 3.52 13.90
CA LYS A 3 11.55 3.15 12.75
C LYS A 3 11.04 1.85 12.12
N ILE A 4 11.24 1.71 10.81
CA ILE A 4 10.92 0.49 10.06
C ILE A 4 12.19 -0.34 9.94
N GLU A 5 12.13 -1.56 10.44
CA GLU A 5 13.22 -2.54 10.38
C GLU A 5 12.93 -3.62 9.33
N THR A 6 11.66 -3.99 9.19
CA THR A 6 11.17 -4.92 8.16
C THR A 6 9.88 -4.39 7.56
N LEU A 7 9.73 -4.55 6.24
CA LEU A 7 8.57 -4.05 5.52
C LEU A 7 8.17 -4.97 4.38
N VAL A 8 6.95 -5.49 4.47
CA VAL A 8 6.32 -6.29 3.42
C VAL A 8 5.05 -5.58 2.99
N ILE A 9 4.89 -5.35 1.68
CA ILE A 9 3.70 -4.68 1.14
C ILE A 9 3.01 -5.61 0.13
N ARG A 10 1.72 -5.84 0.32
CA ARG A 10 0.88 -6.64 -0.57
C ARG A 10 -0.33 -5.80 -1.00
N GLY A 11 -0.33 -5.39 -2.26
CA GLY A 11 -1.43 -4.67 -2.89
C GLY A 11 -2.35 -5.62 -3.66
N ARG A 12 -3.65 -5.33 -3.67
CA ARG A 12 -4.60 -5.89 -4.64
C ARG A 12 -5.30 -4.75 -5.35
N ARG A 13 -5.52 -4.88 -6.65
CA ARG A 13 -6.27 -3.89 -7.44
C ARG A 13 -7.38 -4.57 -8.21
N TRP A 14 -8.52 -3.90 -8.31
CA TRP A 14 -9.66 -4.36 -9.08
C TRP A 14 -10.12 -3.25 -10.03
N PHE A 15 -10.12 -3.56 -11.32
CA PHE A 15 -10.63 -2.68 -12.35
C PHE A 15 -12.14 -2.91 -12.55
N GLN A 16 -12.94 -1.92 -12.17
CA GLN A 16 -14.37 -1.88 -12.39
C GLN A 16 -14.65 -1.49 -13.85
N LYS A 17 -14.79 -2.49 -14.72
CA LYS A 17 -14.99 -2.33 -16.16
C LYS A 17 -16.13 -1.39 -16.57
N LEU A 18 -17.25 -1.39 -15.84
CA LEU A 18 -18.45 -0.64 -16.22
C LEU A 18 -18.22 0.89 -16.24
N TYR A 19 -17.42 1.40 -15.31
CA TYR A 19 -17.19 2.84 -15.15
C TYR A 19 -15.73 3.24 -15.34
N GLY A 20 -14.83 2.28 -15.59
CA GLY A 20 -13.40 2.53 -15.75
C GLY A 20 -12.65 2.83 -14.45
N ASN A 21 -13.27 2.60 -13.29
CA ASN A 21 -12.65 2.88 -11.99
C ASN A 21 -11.66 1.79 -11.58
N THR A 22 -10.59 2.16 -10.88
CA THR A 22 -9.71 1.21 -10.18
C THR A 22 -9.86 1.39 -8.69
N TYR A 23 -9.97 0.26 -7.98
CA TYR A 23 -9.97 0.22 -6.53
C TYR A 23 -8.84 -0.67 -6.05
N HIS A 24 -8.36 -0.44 -4.83
CA HIS A 24 -7.29 -1.22 -4.24
C HIS A 24 -7.47 -1.46 -2.75
N THR A 25 -6.77 -2.47 -2.26
CA THR A 25 -6.51 -2.71 -0.83
C THR A 25 -5.02 -2.95 -0.63
N VAL A 26 -4.55 -2.66 0.58
CA VAL A 26 -3.16 -2.87 0.97
C VAL A 26 -3.13 -3.64 2.28
N THR A 27 -2.31 -4.68 2.32
CA THR A 27 -1.86 -5.31 3.56
C THR A 27 -0.38 -5.04 3.73
N ILE A 28 0.01 -4.54 4.90
CA ILE A 28 1.39 -4.25 5.26
C ILE A 28 1.76 -5.17 6.42
N VAL A 29 2.95 -5.78 6.37
CA VAL A 29 3.59 -6.36 7.54
C VAL A 29 4.82 -5.51 7.87
N VAL A 30 4.77 -4.79 8.99
CA VAL A 30 5.82 -3.86 9.41
C VAL A 30 6.29 -4.21 10.82
N ASN A 31 7.58 -4.52 10.98
CA ASN A 31 8.16 -4.98 12.25
C ASN A 31 7.30 -6.10 12.91
N GLY A 32 6.84 -7.07 12.11
CA GLY A 32 5.96 -8.16 12.55
C GLY A 32 4.48 -7.81 12.79
N HIS A 33 4.08 -6.54 12.64
CA HIS A 33 2.70 -6.10 12.84
C HIS A 33 1.94 -6.00 11.51
N ILE A 34 0.69 -6.44 11.50
CA ILE A 34 -0.16 -6.41 10.30
C ILE A 34 -1.04 -5.16 10.32
N LEU A 35 -0.94 -4.35 9.26
CA LEU A 35 -1.83 -3.23 8.99
C LEU A 35 -2.62 -3.52 7.71
N LYS A 36 -3.90 -3.14 7.68
CA LYS A 36 -4.78 -3.35 6.52
C LYS A 36 -5.56 -2.09 6.22
N SER A 37 -5.62 -1.73 4.94
CA SER A 37 -6.53 -0.68 4.48
C SER A 37 -7.93 -1.24 4.26
N SER A 38 -8.93 -0.37 4.32
CA SER A 38 -10.22 -0.59 3.66
C SER A 38 -10.05 -0.51 2.13
N ILE A 39 -11.11 -0.80 1.37
CA ILE A 39 -11.12 -0.59 -0.09
C ILE A 39 -11.01 0.91 -0.36
N GLN A 40 -9.97 1.28 -1.12
CA GLN A 40 -9.71 2.65 -1.55
C GLN A 40 -9.92 2.78 -3.05
N TYR A 41 -10.27 3.97 -3.49
CA TYR A 41 -10.27 4.32 -4.91
C TYR A 41 -8.87 4.79 -5.30
N GLY A 42 -8.34 4.28 -6.41
CA GLY A 42 -7.08 4.78 -6.93
C GLY A 42 -6.44 3.97 -8.04
N TYR A 43 -5.54 4.63 -8.78
CA TYR A 43 -4.91 4.08 -9.98
C TYR A 43 -3.40 3.91 -9.82
N GLY A 44 -2.82 3.09 -10.71
CA GLY A 44 -1.37 2.93 -10.82
C GLY A 44 -0.75 2.52 -9.49
N ASN A 45 0.05 3.44 -8.92
CA ASN A 45 0.80 3.25 -7.69
C ASN A 45 0.14 3.88 -6.45
N GLN A 46 -1.12 4.32 -6.53
CA GLN A 46 -1.82 4.96 -5.39
C GLN A 46 -2.01 4.02 -4.19
N TYR A 47 -1.92 2.70 -4.38
CA TYR A 47 -1.85 1.75 -3.26
C TYR A 47 -0.58 1.97 -2.38
N LEU A 48 0.54 2.44 -2.94
CA LEU A 48 1.72 2.80 -2.12
C LEU A 48 1.50 4.09 -1.32
N VAL A 49 0.71 5.02 -1.85
CA VAL A 49 0.32 6.23 -1.10
C VAL A 49 -0.54 5.81 0.10
N THR A 50 -1.54 4.97 -0.11
CA THR A 50 -2.32 4.36 0.98
C THR A 50 -1.44 3.60 1.97
N ALA A 51 -0.38 2.93 1.49
CA ALA A 51 0.56 2.25 2.38
C ALA A 51 1.35 3.23 3.26
N ALA A 52 1.83 4.33 2.67
CA ALA A 52 2.53 5.40 3.36
C ALA A 52 1.66 6.02 4.45
N ASP A 53 0.40 6.32 4.13
CA ASP A 53 -0.55 6.93 5.05
C ASP A 53 -0.87 5.98 6.20
N LEU A 54 -1.12 4.70 5.92
CA LEU A 54 -1.39 3.69 6.94
C LEU A 54 -0.21 3.52 7.91
N LEU A 55 1.03 3.59 7.43
CA LEU A 55 2.23 3.57 8.27
C LEU A 55 2.33 4.84 9.13
N ARG A 56 2.08 6.01 8.54
CA ARG A 56 2.16 7.30 9.24
C ARG A 56 1.10 7.39 10.35
N GLU A 57 -0.13 6.97 10.06
CA GLU A 57 -1.24 6.86 11.02
C GLU A 57 -0.92 5.90 12.19
N ASN A 58 -0.09 4.88 11.97
CA ASN A 58 0.37 3.94 13.00
C ASN A 58 1.68 4.37 13.70
N GLY A 59 2.11 5.61 13.44
CA GLY A 59 3.21 6.30 14.11
C GLY A 59 4.60 5.99 13.55
N TYR A 60 4.70 5.38 12.37
CA TYR A 60 5.98 5.12 11.70
C TYR A 60 6.55 6.37 11.03
N ASP A 61 7.87 6.45 11.01
CA ASP A 61 8.64 7.58 10.46
C ASP A 61 8.66 7.52 8.94
N ILE A 62 7.63 8.09 8.31
CA ILE A 62 7.48 8.19 6.86
C ILE A 62 7.52 9.67 6.44
N PRO A 63 8.34 10.06 5.45
CA PRO A 63 8.42 11.43 4.94
C PRO A 63 7.05 11.98 4.55
N GLU A 64 6.79 13.26 4.83
CA GLU A 64 5.55 13.95 4.40
C GLU A 64 5.52 14.14 2.87
N ASN A 65 6.68 14.31 2.23
CA ASN A 65 6.77 14.40 0.79
C ASN A 65 6.43 13.05 0.15
N THR A 66 5.41 13.03 -0.71
CA THR A 66 4.93 11.80 -1.35
C THR A 66 6.01 11.10 -2.17
N MET A 67 6.85 11.83 -2.92
CA MET A 67 7.88 11.19 -3.74
C MET A 67 8.96 10.53 -2.89
N GLU A 68 9.37 11.19 -1.81
CA GLU A 68 10.35 10.65 -0.86
C GLU A 68 9.78 9.43 -0.12
N ALA A 69 8.54 9.50 0.34
CA ALA A 69 7.85 8.38 0.97
C ALA A 69 7.80 7.18 0.02
N LEU A 70 7.31 7.37 -1.21
CA LEU A 70 7.21 6.29 -2.20
C LEU A 70 8.56 5.67 -2.54
N ARG A 71 9.62 6.47 -2.64
CA ARG A 71 10.98 5.97 -2.82
C ARG A 71 11.42 5.14 -1.61
N MET A 72 11.25 5.66 -0.40
CA MET A 72 11.58 4.94 0.83
C MET A 72 10.83 3.61 0.94
N LEU A 73 9.52 3.58 0.64
CA LEU A 73 8.73 2.35 0.65
C LEU A 73 9.28 1.34 -0.36
N LYS A 74 9.64 1.77 -1.57
CA LYS A 74 10.22 0.89 -2.59
C LYS A 74 11.58 0.35 -2.17
N ASP A 75 12.46 1.20 -1.64
CA ASP A 75 13.80 0.81 -1.20
C ASP A 75 13.72 -0.20 -0.03
N LEU A 76 12.82 0.04 0.93
CA LEU A 76 12.62 -0.84 2.10
C LEU A 76 11.87 -2.14 1.78
N SER A 77 11.12 -2.19 0.68
CA SER A 77 10.33 -3.37 0.30
C SER A 77 10.79 -3.99 -1.03
N GLU A 78 12.01 -3.66 -1.49
CA GLU A 78 12.51 -4.00 -2.83
C GLU A 78 12.34 -5.48 -3.19
N ASN A 79 12.58 -6.38 -2.24
CA ASN A 79 12.43 -7.83 -2.41
C ASN A 79 11.12 -8.40 -1.81
N ASP A 80 10.33 -7.56 -1.15
CA ASP A 80 9.16 -7.94 -0.35
C ASP A 80 7.94 -7.10 -0.69
N TYR A 81 7.79 -6.78 -1.97
CA TYR A 81 6.69 -6.00 -2.52
C TYR A 81 5.99 -6.73 -3.68
N GLU A 82 4.66 -6.80 -3.62
CA GLU A 82 3.83 -7.38 -4.69
C GLU A 82 2.52 -6.62 -4.84
N VAL A 83 2.06 -6.45 -6.09
CA VAL A 83 0.68 -6.03 -6.40
C VAL A 83 0.07 -6.98 -7.43
N ILE A 84 -1.16 -7.42 -7.19
CA ILE A 84 -1.90 -8.27 -8.13
C ILE A 84 -3.20 -7.60 -8.57
N ASP A 85 -3.54 -7.78 -9.85
CA ASP A 85 -4.84 -7.38 -10.39
C ASP A 85 -5.82 -8.54 -10.24
N VAL A 86 -6.88 -8.33 -9.45
CA VAL A 86 -7.92 -9.32 -9.18
C VAL A 86 -9.13 -9.11 -10.08
N LYS A 87 -9.83 -10.22 -10.37
CA LYS A 87 -10.96 -10.21 -11.34
C LYS A 87 -12.26 -9.68 -10.73
N ARG A 88 -12.48 -9.83 -9.42
CA ARG A 88 -13.77 -9.49 -8.77
C ARG A 88 -13.54 -8.58 -7.56
N LYS A 89 -14.48 -7.67 -7.32
CA LYS A 89 -14.44 -6.76 -6.16
C LYS A 89 -14.30 -7.49 -4.82
N LYS A 90 -14.92 -8.67 -4.69
CA LYS A 90 -14.85 -9.49 -3.45
C LYS A 90 -13.47 -10.10 -3.19
N ASP A 91 -12.58 -10.04 -4.17
CA ASP A 91 -11.20 -10.53 -4.05
C ASP A 91 -10.24 -9.39 -3.64
N LEU A 92 -10.75 -8.16 -3.43
CA LEU A 92 -10.02 -7.06 -2.77
C LEU A 92 -9.92 -7.27 -1.27
#